data_AF-R0MJI0-F1
#
_entry.id   AF-R0MJI0-F1
#
_cell.length_a   1.000
_cell.length_b   1.000
_cell.length_c   1.000
_cell.angle_alpha   90.00
_cell.angle_beta   90.00
_cell.angle_gamma   90.00
#
_symmetry.space_group_name_H-M   'P 1'
#
loop_
_entity.id
_entity.type
_entity.pdbx_description
1 polymer ?
#
loop_
_entity_poly.entity_id
_entity_poly.type
_entity_poly.pdbx_seq_one_letter_code
_entity_poly.pdbx_strand_id
1 'polypeptide(L)'
;MKKEKKEIHLKDQKMAMKHRRDEAKMKVPMPNMAYKDDPPAFVTVVGSKSSGKSTLIKALVKKLSKNTLENVLGPVTLTINKDKRITIFECQSDIHQFVDTSKISDLVIFVIDARVGLEMETYE
;
A
#
# COMPACT_ATOMS: atom_id res chain seq x y z
N MET A 1 19.63 -19.76 -33.65
CA MET A 1 18.92 -18.47 -33.40
C MET A 1 17.68 -18.54 -32.49
N LYS A 2 16.49 -19.03 -32.89
CA LYS A 2 15.29 -18.98 -32.01
C LYS A 2 15.36 -19.88 -30.76
N LYS A 3 15.92 -21.09 -30.88
CA LYS A 3 16.09 -22.02 -29.74
C LYS A 3 17.11 -21.51 -28.71
N GLU A 4 18.20 -20.95 -29.20
CA GLU A 4 19.31 -20.41 -28.42
C GLU A 4 18.91 -19.17 -27.60
N LYS A 5 18.14 -18.24 -28.18
CA LYS A 5 17.54 -17.11 -27.44
C LYS A 5 16.59 -17.58 -26.33
N LYS A 6 15.84 -18.66 -26.56
CA LYS A 6 14.92 -19.25 -25.57
C LYS A 6 15.69 -19.91 -24.41
N GLU A 7 16.84 -20.50 -24.71
CA GLU A 7 17.71 -21.14 -23.72
C GLU A 7 18.44 -20.11 -22.84
N ILE A 8 18.90 -19.01 -23.44
CA ILE A 8 19.50 -17.87 -22.71
C ILE A 8 18.46 -17.27 -21.74
N HIS A 9 17.24 -16.99 -22.22
CA HIS A 9 16.16 -16.47 -21.37
C HIS A 9 15.80 -17.41 -20.21
N LEU A 10 15.81 -18.73 -20.45
CA LEU A 10 15.56 -19.71 -19.40
C LEU A 10 16.70 -19.77 -18.37
N LYS A 11 17.96 -19.60 -18.79
CA LYS A 11 19.12 -19.51 -17.91
C LYS A 11 19.07 -18.25 -17.05
N ASP A 12 18.70 -17.11 -17.63
CA ASP A 12 18.54 -15.84 -16.92
C ASP A 12 17.43 -15.93 -15.86
N GLN A 13 16.28 -16.53 -16.20
CA GLN A 13 15.20 -16.76 -15.24
C GLN A 13 15.64 -17.67 -14.08
N LYS A 14 16.39 -18.74 -14.37
CA LYS A 14 16.93 -19.65 -13.34
C LYS A 14 17.95 -18.96 -12.44
N MET A 15 18.80 -18.11 -13.01
CA MET A 15 19.78 -17.32 -12.26
C MET A 15 19.07 -16.32 -11.35
N ALA A 16 18.07 -15.58 -11.84
CA ALA A 16 17.25 -14.66 -11.04
C ALA A 16 16.50 -15.35 -9.90
N MET A 17 15.94 -16.54 -10.15
CA MET A 17 15.29 -17.38 -9.12
C MET A 17 16.27 -17.83 -8.03
N LYS A 18 17.51 -18.16 -8.41
CA LYS A 18 18.57 -18.51 -7.46
C LYS A 18 18.95 -17.30 -6.60
N HIS A 19 19.17 -16.13 -7.20
CA HIS A 19 19.44 -14.89 -6.47
C HIS A 19 18.32 -14.54 -5.48
N ARG A 20 17.04 -14.60 -5.89
CA ARG A 20 15.90 -14.39 -4.96
C ARG A 20 15.89 -15.36 -3.78
N ARG A 21 16.25 -16.63 -4.00
CA ARG A 21 16.31 -17.63 -2.93
C ARG A 21 17.46 -17.37 -1.98
N ASP A 22 18.62 -17.01 -2.50
CA ASP A 22 19.79 -16.74 -1.68
C ASP A 22 19.62 -15.43 -0.90
N GLU A 23 19.00 -14.39 -1.47
CA GLU A 23 18.56 -13.18 -0.75
C GLU A 23 17.53 -13.49 0.34
N ALA A 24 16.59 -14.41 0.10
CA ALA A 24 15.61 -14.79 1.11
C ALA A 24 16.25 -15.52 2.31
N LYS A 25 17.35 -16.25 2.09
CA LYS A 25 18.12 -16.90 3.16
C LYS A 25 18.96 -15.91 4.00
N MET A 26 19.30 -14.75 3.42
CA MET A 26 20.05 -13.70 4.13
C MET A 26 19.19 -12.87 5.09
N LYS A 27 17.90 -13.16 5.21
CA LYS A 27 17.01 -12.47 6.14
C LYS A 27 17.06 -13.09 7.52
N VAL A 28 16.96 -12.25 8.55
CA VAL A 28 16.77 -12.72 9.93
C VAL A 28 15.49 -13.56 9.97
N PRO A 29 15.55 -14.83 10.45
CA PRO A 29 14.37 -15.67 10.55
C PRO A 29 13.45 -15.08 11.61
N MET A 30 12.32 -14.52 11.17
CA MET A 30 11.26 -14.03 12.04
C MET A 30 10.09 -15.00 12.02
N PRO A 31 9.44 -15.25 13.18
CA PRO A 31 8.20 -16.02 13.21
C PRO A 31 7.13 -15.34 12.35
N ASN A 32 6.50 -16.10 11.45
CA ASN A 32 5.34 -15.60 10.74
C ASN A 32 4.12 -15.73 11.65
N MET A 33 3.51 -14.60 12.01
CA MET A 33 2.31 -14.53 12.85
C MET A 33 1.02 -14.37 12.02
N ALA A 34 1.10 -14.48 10.69
CA ALA A 34 -0.08 -14.43 9.82
C ALA A 34 -1.00 -15.63 10.07
N TYR A 35 -2.31 -15.38 10.07
CA TYR A 35 -3.34 -16.40 10.26
C TYR A 35 -3.94 -16.78 8.90
N LYS A 36 -4.80 -17.81 8.89
CA LYS A 36 -5.47 -18.24 7.65
C LYS A 36 -6.46 -17.18 7.14
N ASP A 37 -7.18 -16.55 8.07
CA ASP A 37 -8.13 -15.48 7.80
C ASP A 37 -7.54 -14.16 8.31
N ASP A 38 -6.62 -13.58 7.53
CA ASP A 38 -5.97 -12.33 7.92
C ASP A 38 -7.00 -11.18 8.00
N PRO A 39 -6.84 -10.27 8.99
CA PRO A 39 -7.67 -9.08 9.08
C PRO A 39 -7.50 -8.20 7.83
N PRO A 40 -8.47 -7.31 7.53
CA PRO A 40 -8.31 -6.36 6.43
C PRO A 40 -7.05 -5.50 6.65
N ALA A 41 -6.18 -5.44 5.63
CA ALA A 41 -4.97 -4.63 5.71
C ALA A 41 -5.33 -3.15 5.93
N PHE A 42 -4.67 -2.50 6.87
CA PHE A 42 -4.88 -1.10 7.22
C PHE A 42 -4.05 -0.20 6.29
N VAL A 43 -4.76 0.54 5.44
CA VAL A 43 -4.19 1.42 4.42
C VAL A 43 -4.44 2.87 4.82
N THR A 44 -3.38 3.61 5.06
CA THR A 44 -3.51 5.02 5.45
C THR A 44 -3.19 5.92 4.28
N VAL A 45 -4.04 6.92 4.05
CA VAL A 45 -3.78 8.01 3.10
C VAL A 45 -3.25 9.21 3.88
N VAL A 46 -2.00 9.59 3.60
CA VAL A 46 -1.31 10.71 4.25
C VAL A 46 -0.87 11.75 3.20
N GLY A 47 -0.63 12.97 3.66
CA GLY A 47 -0.28 14.11 2.82
C GLY A 47 -0.82 15.41 3.41
N SER A 48 -0.48 16.54 2.82
CA SER A 48 -0.92 17.84 3.32
C SER A 48 -2.42 18.06 3.19
N LYS A 49 -2.96 19.07 3.90
CA LYS A 49 -4.41 19.34 3.94
C LYS A 49 -5.04 19.52 2.55
N SER A 50 -4.30 20.10 1.61
CA SER A 50 -4.79 20.43 0.26
C SER A 50 -4.39 19.43 -0.83
N SER A 51 -3.71 18.33 -0.47
CA SER A 51 -3.21 17.33 -1.42
C SER A 51 -4.28 16.48 -2.11
N GLY A 52 -5.55 16.54 -1.66
CA GLY A 52 -6.66 15.83 -2.28
C GLY A 52 -6.89 14.40 -1.78
N LYS A 53 -6.43 14.09 -0.55
CA LYS A 53 -6.59 12.78 0.10
C LYS A 53 -8.03 12.26 0.09
N SER A 54 -9.00 13.06 0.54
CA SER A 54 -10.41 12.64 0.60
C SER A 54 -10.97 12.37 -0.80
N THR A 55 -10.57 13.15 -1.80
CA THR A 55 -10.96 12.94 -3.21
C THR A 55 -10.44 11.60 -3.73
N LEU A 56 -9.18 11.25 -3.40
CA LEU A 56 -8.60 9.95 -3.75
C LEU A 56 -9.39 8.80 -3.11
N ILE A 57 -9.73 8.91 -1.82
CA ILE A 57 -10.51 7.88 -1.12
C ILE A 57 -11.89 7.72 -1.75
N LYS A 58 -12.61 8.83 -2.01
CA LYS A 58 -13.91 8.79 -2.69
C LYS A 58 -13.81 8.12 -4.07
N ALA A 59 -12.76 8.41 -4.83
CA ALA A 59 -12.52 7.78 -6.13
C ALA A 59 -12.25 6.27 -6.01
N LEU A 60 -11.46 5.83 -5.03
CA LEU A 60 -11.20 4.42 -4.75
C LEU A 60 -12.47 3.68 -4.33
N VAL A 61 -13.24 4.24 -3.40
CA VAL A 61 -14.54 3.68 -2.96
C VAL A 61 -15.48 3.53 -4.15
N LYS A 62 -15.61 4.57 -4.99
CA LYS A 62 -16.45 4.53 -6.20
C LYS A 62 -15.99 3.47 -7.19
N LYS A 63 -14.68 3.33 -7.40
CA LYS A 63 -14.12 2.34 -8.32
C LYS A 63 -14.34 0.90 -7.85
N LEU A 64 -14.18 0.65 -6.55
CA LEU A 64 -14.19 -0.70 -5.99
C LEU A 64 -15.60 -1.18 -5.60
N SER A 65 -16.38 -0.31 -4.96
CA SER A 65 -17.73 -0.65 -4.47
C SER A 65 -18.86 -0.29 -5.44
N LYS A 66 -18.56 0.53 -6.46
CA LYS A 66 -19.56 1.17 -7.36
C LYS A 66 -20.54 2.12 -6.65
N ASN A 67 -20.32 2.41 -5.38
CA ASN A 67 -21.12 3.37 -4.60
C ASN A 67 -20.39 4.71 -4.49
N THR A 68 -21.15 5.80 -4.50
CA THR A 68 -20.59 7.14 -4.27
C THR A 68 -20.60 7.44 -2.78
N LEU A 69 -19.45 7.85 -2.25
CA LEU A 69 -19.30 8.28 -0.86
C LEU A 69 -19.24 9.81 -0.82
N GLU A 70 -20.18 10.44 -0.10
CA GLU A 70 -20.24 11.90 0.00
C GLU A 70 -19.16 12.46 0.91
N ASN A 71 -19.03 11.91 2.12
CA ASN A 71 -18.06 12.33 3.13
C ASN A 71 -17.22 11.14 3.60
N VAL A 72 -15.91 11.34 3.70
CA VAL A 72 -15.00 10.34 4.26
C VAL A 72 -14.91 10.61 5.76
N LEU A 73 -15.59 9.77 6.56
CA LEU A 73 -15.61 9.88 8.01
C LEU A 73 -15.12 8.56 8.61
N GLY A 74 -13.96 8.62 9.26
CA GLY A 74 -13.33 7.45 9.88
C GLY A 74 -12.85 6.39 8.87
N PRO A 75 -12.52 5.18 9.36
CA PRO A 75 -12.02 4.09 8.53
C PRO A 75 -13.11 3.52 7.60
N VAL A 76 -12.76 3.28 6.34
CA VAL A 76 -13.65 2.70 5.31
C VAL A 76 -13.11 1.35 4.86
N THR A 77 -13.79 0.26 5.22
CA THR A 77 -13.42 -1.09 4.78
C THR A 77 -14.04 -1.44 3.44
N LEU A 78 -13.21 -1.88 2.49
CA LEU A 78 -13.59 -2.27 1.13
C LEU A 78 -13.16 -3.71 0.85
N THR A 79 -14.02 -4.45 0.18
CA THR A 79 -13.68 -5.77 -0.39
C THR A 79 -13.08 -5.56 -1.77
N ILE A 80 -11.82 -5.97 -1.96
CA ILE A 80 -11.12 -5.88 -3.25
C ILE A 80 -11.45 -7.11 -4.09
N ASN A 81 -11.26 -8.29 -3.49
CA ASN A 81 -11.49 -9.61 -4.07
C ASN A 81 -12.25 -10.49 -3.06
N LYS A 82 -12.66 -11.71 -3.45
CA LYS A 82 -13.36 -12.65 -2.56
C LYS A 82 -12.65 -12.87 -1.21
N ASP A 83 -11.33 -12.95 -1.23
CA ASP A 83 -10.52 -13.30 -0.06
C ASP A 83 -9.73 -12.11 0.51
N LYS A 84 -9.88 -10.90 -0.06
CA LYS A 84 -9.06 -9.75 0.34
C LYS A 84 -9.88 -8.49 0.56
N ARG A 85 -9.77 -7.97 1.78
CA ARG A 85 -10.35 -6.69 2.21
C ARG A 85 -9.22 -5.74 2.60
N ILE A 86 -9.49 -4.45 2.49
CA ILE A 86 -8.63 -3.38 2.97
C ILE A 86 -9.46 -2.39 3.79
N THR A 87 -8.88 -1.79 4.81
CA THR A 87 -9.48 -0.69 5.56
C THR A 87 -8.69 0.57 5.23
N ILE A 88 -9.33 1.53 4.56
CA ILE A 88 -8.71 2.80 4.19
C ILE A 88 -9.00 3.83 5.27
N PHE A 89 -7.99 4.53 5.77
CA PHE A 89 -8.12 5.60 6.74
C PHE A 89 -7.49 6.89 6.20
N GLU A 90 -8.20 8.00 6.33
CA GLU A 90 -7.66 9.32 6.00
C GLU A 90 -6.98 9.92 7.22
N CYS A 91 -5.66 10.13 7.14
CA CYS A 91 -4.93 10.84 8.18
C CYS A 91 -5.10 12.36 7.99
N GLN A 92 -5.56 13.04 9.02
CA GLN A 92 -5.45 14.48 9.17
C GLN A 92 -3.98 14.88 9.26
N SER A 93 -3.69 16.11 8.87
CA SER A 93 -2.35 16.69 8.92
C SER A 93 -2.03 17.16 10.34
N ASP A 94 -1.99 16.23 11.28
CA ASP A 94 -1.61 16.42 12.68
C ASP A 94 -0.57 15.37 13.06
N ILE A 95 0.49 15.82 13.73
CA ILE A 95 1.62 14.98 14.13
C ILE A 95 1.19 13.82 15.02
N HIS A 96 0.23 14.06 15.92
CA HIS A 96 -0.27 13.01 16.81
C HIS A 96 -0.91 11.88 15.99
N GLN A 97 -1.67 12.24 14.96
CA GLN A 97 -2.30 11.25 14.10
C GLN A 97 -1.31 10.55 13.18
N PHE A 98 -0.26 11.22 12.69
CA PHE A 98 0.81 10.55 11.94
C PHE A 98 1.55 9.51 12.79
N VAL A 99 1.85 9.83 14.06
CA VAL A 99 2.51 8.91 14.98
C VAL A 99 1.66 7.68 15.27
N ASP A 100 0.37 7.86 15.53
CA ASP A 100 -0.52 6.72 15.81
C ASP A 100 -0.75 5.88 14.57
N THR A 101 -0.97 6.55 13.43
CA THR A 101 -1.32 5.86 12.20
C THR A 101 -0.11 5.13 11.59
N SER A 102 1.11 5.66 11.74
CA SER A 102 2.34 4.99 11.28
C SER A 102 2.60 3.66 12.02
N LYS A 103 2.16 3.54 13.27
CA LYS A 103 2.32 2.30 14.07
C LYS A 103 1.34 1.20 13.67
N ILE A 104 0.20 1.56 13.09
CA ILE A 104 -0.87 0.60 12.74
C ILE A 104 -0.99 0.32 11.24
N SER A 105 -0.34 1.13 10.40
CA SER A 105 -0.49 1.04 8.93
C SER A 105 0.31 -0.13 8.38
N ASP A 106 -0.38 -0.99 7.62
CA ASP A 106 0.26 -2.02 6.79
C ASP A 106 0.78 -1.41 5.47
N LEU A 107 0.09 -0.38 4.97
CA LEU A 107 0.44 0.34 3.75
C LEU A 107 0.11 1.83 3.87
N VAL A 108 0.99 2.67 3.34
CA VAL A 108 0.79 4.12 3.28
C VAL A 108 0.68 4.57 1.83
N ILE A 109 -0.39 5.32 1.52
CA ILE A 109 -0.55 6.07 0.28
C ILE A 109 -0.18 7.52 0.56
N PHE A 110 0.98 7.92 0.04
CA PHE A 110 1.52 9.26 0.18
C PHE A 110 1.05 10.16 -0.95
N VAL A 111 0.29 11.21 -0.63
CA VAL A 111 -0.29 12.13 -1.61
C VAL A 111 0.43 13.47 -1.54
N ILE A 112 1.03 13.89 -2.65
CA ILE A 112 1.79 15.13 -2.77
C ILE A 112 1.05 16.07 -3.73
N ASP A 113 0.83 17.32 -3.33
CA ASP A 113 0.38 18.36 -4.27
C ASP A 113 1.57 18.81 -5.11
N ALA A 114 1.60 18.45 -6.40
CA ALA A 114 2.69 18.81 -7.30
C ALA A 114 2.87 20.31 -7.51
N ARG A 115 1.88 21.15 -7.20
CA ARG A 115 1.96 22.61 -7.34
C ARG A 115 2.78 23.25 -6.22
N VAL A 116 2.61 22.75 -4.99
CA VAL A 116 3.29 23.23 -3.79
C VAL A 116 4.57 22.44 -3.54
N GLY A 117 4.57 21.15 -3.89
CA GLY A 117 5.65 20.22 -3.60
C GLY A 117 5.46 19.54 -2.25
N LEU A 118 6.57 19.24 -1.59
CA LEU A 118 6.58 18.63 -0.26
C LEU A 118 6.48 19.72 0.81
N GLU A 119 5.46 19.62 1.64
CA GLU A 119 5.23 20.52 2.77
C GLU A 119 5.87 19.97 4.05
N MET A 120 6.23 20.84 5.00
CA MET A 120 6.94 20.45 6.23
C MET A 120 6.19 19.37 7.03
N GLU A 121 4.86 19.51 7.16
CA GLU A 121 3.97 18.52 7.81
C GLU A 121 4.11 17.10 7.22
N THR A 122 4.56 17.00 5.98
CA THR A 122 4.64 15.75 5.21
C THR A 122 6.04 15.11 5.34
N TYR A 123 7.01 15.80 5.94
CA TYR A 123 8.34 15.28 6.28
C TYR A 123 8.45 14.72 7.70
N GLU A 124 7.51 15.07 8.57
CA GLU A 124 7.40 14.56 9.94
C GLU A 124 6.94 13.09 9.98
#